data_AF-A0A966KIQ8-F1
#
_entry.id   AF-A0A966KIQ8-F1
#
_cell.length_a   1.000
_cell.length_b   1.000
_cell.length_c   1.000
_cell.angle_alpha   90.00
_cell.angle_beta   90.00
_cell.angle_gamma   90.00
#
_symmetry.space_group_name_H-M   'P 1'
#
loop_
_entity.id
_entity.type
_entity.pdbx_description
1 polymer ?
#
loop_
_entity_poly.entity_id
_entity_poly.type
_entity_poly.pdbx_seq_one_letter_code
_entity_poly.pdbx_strand_id
1 'polypeptide(L)'
;MKVELYNQYVRSQMNRRSVLKGAASVGALAAMGGAAPALAGSHSGVRAEIMKIPGVGMGSPGDPEWQKVGELCMGPVKERVAEGEFKGVELTFMGLNNQNLHNFLFRGFLKPWEAYTGAKINWIDLA
;
A
#
# COMPACT_ATOMS: atom_id res chain seq x y z
N MET A 1 40.06 7.95 -1.10
CA MET A 1 39.61 7.73 0.29
C MET A 1 39.77 9.06 1.02
N LYS A 2 38.76 9.55 1.77
CA LYS A 2 38.90 10.80 2.53
C LYS A 2 40.04 10.68 3.55
N VAL A 3 40.82 11.74 3.74
CA VAL A 3 42.03 11.74 4.59
C VAL A 3 41.69 11.40 6.05
N GLU A 4 40.54 11.84 6.54
CA GLU A 4 40.03 11.52 7.88
C GLU A 4 39.85 10.01 8.08
N LEU A 5 39.28 9.32 7.08
CA LEU A 5 39.07 7.88 7.12
C LEU A 5 40.41 7.14 7.08
N TYR A 6 41.35 7.59 6.24
CA TYR A 6 42.70 7.05 6.19
C TYR A 6 43.40 7.15 7.54
N ASN A 7 43.35 8.33 8.17
CA ASN A 7 43.95 8.56 9.49
C ASN A 7 43.29 7.70 10.58
N GLN A 8 41.98 7.46 10.49
CA GLN A 8 41.27 6.57 11.41
C GLN A 8 41.71 5.10 11.24
N TYR A 9 41.88 4.62 10.01
CA TYR A 9 42.38 3.27 9.73
C TYR A 9 43.81 3.06 10.24
N VAL A 10 44.68 4.06 10.08
CA VAL A 10 46.06 4.02 10.56
C VAL A 10 46.11 4.02 12.09
N ARG A 11 45.32 4.87 12.75
CA ARG A 11 45.26 4.94 14.23
C ARG A 11 44.73 3.66 14.86
N SER A 12 43.81 2.97 14.20
CA SER A 12 43.22 1.71 14.68
C SER A 12 44.03 0.47 14.31
N GLN A 13 45.20 0.63 13.66
CA GLN A 13 46.03 -0.46 13.12
C GLN A 13 45.23 -1.50 12.32
N MET A 14 44.20 -1.05 11.59
CA MET A 14 43.34 -1.94 10.83
C MET A 14 44.06 -2.42 9.57
N ASN A 15 44.40 -3.71 9.52
CA ASN A 15 44.92 -4.34 8.31
C ASN A 15 43.79 -4.56 7.29
N ARG A 16 44.12 -4.57 5.99
CA ARG A 16 43.19 -4.79 4.86
C ARG A 16 42.33 -6.04 5.06
N ARG A 17 42.91 -7.09 5.65
CA ARG A 17 42.20 -8.34 5.99
C ARG A 17 41.08 -8.12 7.02
N SER A 18 41.29 -7.27 8.02
CA SER A 18 40.29 -6.97 9.05
C SER A 18 39.14 -6.14 8.48
N VAL A 19 39.43 -5.20 7.58
CA VAL A 19 38.41 -4.45 6.83
C VAL A 19 37.54 -5.40 5.99
N LEU A 20 38.16 -6.31 5.24
CA LEU A 20 37.44 -7.28 4.41
C LEU A 20 36.59 -8.25 5.25
N LYS A 21 37.07 -8.67 6.42
CA LYS A 21 36.29 -9.49 7.37
C LYS A 21 35.08 -8.72 7.92
N GLY A 22 35.25 -7.44 8.29
CA GLY A 22 34.14 -6.59 8.75
C GLY A 22 33.08 -6.39 7.67
N ALA A 23 33.49 -6.07 6.44
CA ALA A 23 32.57 -5.92 5.31
C ALA A 23 31.82 -7.22 4.99
N ALA A 24 32.50 -8.38 5.04
CA ALA A 24 31.87 -9.68 4.87
C ALA A 24 30.84 -9.98 5.98
N SER A 25 31.11 -9.62 7.23
CA SER A 25 30.15 -9.82 8.33
C SER A 25 28.91 -8.93 8.20
N VAL A 26 29.05 -7.67 7.78
CA VAL A 26 27.91 -6.78 7.52
C VAL A 26 27.09 -7.28 6.32
N GLY A 27 27.75 -7.71 5.25
CA GLY A 27 27.08 -8.33 4.10
C GLY A 27 26.35 -9.63 4.45
N ALA A 28 26.94 -10.47 5.32
CA ALA A 28 26.31 -11.69 5.80
C ALA A 28 25.09 -11.41 6.68
N LEU A 29 25.15 -10.42 7.58
CA LEU A 29 24.00 -10.00 8.39
C LEU A 29 22.86 -9.44 7.53
N ALA A 30 23.17 -8.68 6.48
CA ALA A 30 22.19 -8.21 5.51
C ALA A 30 21.57 -9.38 4.71
N ALA A 31 22.39 -10.34 4.26
CA ALA A 31 21.93 -11.53 3.53
C ALA A 31 21.13 -12.50 4.42
N MET A 32 21.37 -12.50 5.74
CA MET A 32 20.67 -13.31 6.74
C MET A 32 19.42 -12.63 7.33
N GLY A 33 19.01 -11.48 6.79
CA GLY A 33 17.75 -10.82 7.18
C GLY A 33 17.82 -9.96 8.45
N GLY A 34 19.01 -9.51 8.88
CA GLY A 34 19.21 -8.69 10.09
C GLY A 34 18.58 -7.30 10.07
N ALA A 35 17.94 -6.91 8.98
CA ALA A 35 16.96 -5.83 8.93
C ALA A 35 15.69 -6.43 8.30
N ALA A 36 14.88 -7.11 9.11
CA ALA A 36 13.57 -7.56 8.66
C ALA A 36 12.79 -6.30 8.24
N PRO A 37 12.46 -6.13 6.94
CA PRO A 37 11.51 -5.09 6.59
C PRO A 37 10.24 -5.37 7.39
N ALA A 38 9.62 -4.32 7.92
CA ALA A 38 8.25 -4.41 8.43
C ALA A 38 7.36 -4.76 7.24
N LEU A 39 7.25 -6.05 6.95
CA LEU A 39 6.30 -6.57 5.98
C LEU A 39 4.94 -6.40 6.64
N ALA A 40 4.19 -5.38 6.21
CA ALA A 40 2.76 -5.31 6.47
C ALA A 40 2.20 -6.70 6.17
N GLY A 41 1.53 -7.31 7.17
CA GLY A 41 1.04 -8.69 7.10
C GLY A 41 0.45 -8.92 5.72
N SER A 42 1.10 -9.79 4.95
CA SER A 42 0.79 -9.93 3.55
C SER A 42 -0.67 -10.37 3.45
N HIS A 43 -1.55 -9.51 2.93
CA HIS A 43 -2.75 -9.93 2.22
C HIS A 43 -2.29 -10.70 0.98
N SER A 44 -1.66 -11.87 1.16
CA SER A 44 -0.78 -12.53 0.20
C SER A 44 -1.50 -12.99 -1.08
N GLY A 45 -2.83 -12.91 -1.12
CA GLY A 45 -3.63 -13.11 -2.32
C GLY A 45 -4.26 -11.84 -2.90
N VAL A 46 -4.58 -10.82 -2.10
CA VAL A 46 -5.44 -9.70 -2.55
C VAL A 46 -4.80 -8.92 -3.69
N ARG A 47 -3.50 -8.61 -3.58
CA ARG A 47 -2.78 -7.95 -4.69
C ARG A 47 -2.80 -8.82 -5.95
N ALA A 48 -2.59 -10.12 -5.82
CA ALA A 48 -2.58 -11.03 -6.97
C ALA A 48 -3.96 -11.11 -7.62
N GLU A 49 -5.05 -11.13 -6.84
CA GLU A 49 -6.43 -11.08 -7.35
C GLU A 49 -6.74 -9.74 -8.04
N ILE A 50 -6.33 -8.61 -7.45
CA ILE A 50 -6.51 -7.29 -8.07
C ILE A 50 -5.80 -7.21 -9.43
N MET A 51 -4.60 -7.77 -9.55
CA MET A 51 -3.83 -7.78 -10.80
C MET A 51 -4.49 -8.60 -11.92
N LYS A 52 -5.46 -9.47 -11.62
CA LYS A 52 -6.25 -10.19 -12.63
C LYS A 52 -7.38 -9.34 -13.21
N ILE A 53 -7.78 -8.27 -12.52
CA ILE A 53 -8.80 -7.34 -13.01
C ILE A 53 -8.17 -6.45 -14.08
N PRO A 54 -8.81 -6.26 -15.25
CA PRO A 54 -8.31 -5.37 -16.29
C PRO A 54 -7.98 -3.98 -15.73
N GLY A 55 -6.72 -3.57 -15.91
CA GLY A 55 -6.13 -2.39 -15.28
C GLY A 55 -5.44 -1.45 -16.27
N VAL A 56 -4.68 -0.49 -15.72
CA VAL A 56 -3.84 0.42 -16.51
C VAL A 56 -2.89 -0.39 -17.42
N GLY A 57 -2.93 -0.09 -18.72
CA GLY A 57 -2.22 -0.86 -19.76
C GLY A 57 -3.13 -1.72 -20.64
N MET A 58 -4.37 -1.98 -20.19
CA MET A 58 -5.43 -2.65 -20.97
C MET A 58 -6.63 -1.73 -21.27
N GLY A 59 -6.52 -0.44 -20.90
CA GLY A 59 -7.59 0.56 -20.90
C GLY A 59 -7.74 1.20 -19.52
N SER A 60 -8.55 2.26 -19.41
CA SER A 60 -8.98 2.76 -18.09
C SER A 60 -10.06 1.82 -17.54
N PRO A 61 -9.94 1.33 -16.29
CA PRO A 61 -10.97 0.47 -15.71
C PRO A 61 -12.30 1.21 -15.58
N GLY A 62 -13.41 0.51 -15.85
CA GLY A 62 -14.75 1.04 -15.65
C GLY A 62 -15.29 0.73 -14.25
N ASP A 63 -16.54 1.15 -14.01
CA ASP A 63 -17.22 0.89 -12.74
C ASP A 63 -17.24 -0.59 -12.32
N PRO A 64 -17.49 -1.57 -13.22
CA PRO A 64 -17.50 -2.98 -12.82
C PRO A 64 -16.14 -3.47 -12.34
N GLU A 65 -15.05 -3.00 -12.93
CA GLU A 65 -13.69 -3.34 -12.50
C GLU A 65 -13.41 -2.74 -11.12
N TRP A 66 -13.75 -1.47 -10.90
CA TRP A 66 -13.53 -0.81 -9.60
C TRP A 66 -14.36 -1.41 -8.47
N GLN A 67 -15.60 -1.84 -8.76
CA GLN A 67 -16.43 -2.55 -7.78
C GLN A 67 -15.79 -3.87 -7.35
N LYS A 68 -15.25 -4.66 -8.29
CA LYS A 68 -14.51 -5.89 -7.96
C LYS A 68 -13.28 -5.61 -7.09
N VAL A 69 -12.53 -4.55 -7.38
CA VAL A 69 -11.41 -4.12 -6.53
C VAL A 69 -11.91 -3.73 -5.13
N GLY A 70 -13.02 -3.00 -5.05
CA GLY A 70 -13.67 -2.63 -3.79
C GLY A 70 -14.05 -3.85 -2.94
N GLU A 71 -14.68 -4.85 -3.55
CA GLU A 71 -15.07 -6.10 -2.89
C GLU A 71 -13.86 -6.85 -2.31
N LEU A 72 -12.77 -6.96 -3.07
CA LEU A 72 -11.53 -7.59 -2.63
C LEU A 72 -10.89 -6.87 -1.42
N CYS A 73 -11.14 -5.57 -1.28
CA CYS A 73 -10.63 -4.74 -0.18
C CYS A 73 -11.53 -4.75 1.08
N MET A 74 -12.64 -5.47 1.10
CA MET A 74 -13.61 -5.42 2.21
C MET A 74 -13.19 -6.18 3.49
N GLY A 75 -12.11 -6.96 3.47
CA GLY A 75 -11.68 -7.78 4.62
C GLY A 75 -11.63 -7.01 5.95
N PRO A 76 -10.85 -5.92 6.05
CA PRO A 76 -10.76 -5.12 7.29
C PRO A 76 -12.08 -4.46 7.71
N VAL A 77 -12.99 -4.19 6.76
CA VAL A 77 -14.30 -3.63 7.06
C VAL A 77 -15.17 -4.70 7.72
N LYS A 78 -15.23 -5.89 7.14
CA LYS A 78 -16.01 -7.03 7.64
C LYS A 78 -15.53 -7.52 9.01
N GLU A 79 -14.25 -7.31 9.35
CA GLU A 79 -13.71 -7.61 10.67
C GLU A 79 -14.20 -6.67 11.78
N ARG A 80 -14.66 -5.46 11.42
CA ARG A 80 -14.91 -4.37 12.37
C ARG A 80 -16.32 -3.82 12.35
N VAL A 81 -17.05 -4.07 11.26
CA VAL A 81 -18.38 -3.50 11.01
C VAL A 81 -19.31 -4.64 10.64
N ALA A 82 -20.47 -4.70 11.30
CA ALA A 82 -21.53 -5.63 10.99
C ALA A 82 -22.26 -5.23 9.69
N GLU A 83 -22.80 -6.20 8.99
CA GLU A 83 -23.61 -5.93 7.80
C GLU A 83 -24.83 -5.06 8.16
N GLY A 84 -25.03 -3.98 7.43
CA GLY A 84 -26.11 -3.02 7.67
C GLY A 84 -25.95 -2.13 8.91
N GLU A 85 -24.80 -2.13 9.58
CA GLU A 85 -24.56 -1.35 10.81
C GLU A 85 -24.81 0.16 10.63
N PHE A 86 -24.61 0.68 9.43
CA PHE A 86 -24.77 2.10 9.11
C PHE A 86 -26.06 2.41 8.34
N LYS A 87 -27.07 1.54 8.42
CA LYS A 87 -28.36 1.80 7.78
C LYS A 87 -28.97 3.12 8.26
N GLY A 88 -29.28 4.00 7.31
CA GLY A 88 -29.84 5.33 7.58
C GLY A 88 -28.78 6.42 7.84
N VAL A 89 -27.50 6.07 7.82
CA VAL A 89 -26.41 7.06 7.84
C VAL A 89 -26.18 7.58 6.43
N GLU A 90 -26.13 8.91 6.31
CA GLU A 90 -25.69 9.58 5.08
C GLU A 90 -24.33 10.26 5.31
N LEU A 91 -23.37 9.98 4.42
CA LEU A 91 -22.05 10.60 4.40
C LEU A 91 -21.93 11.47 3.16
N THR A 92 -21.54 12.73 3.33
CA THR A 92 -21.31 13.65 2.20
C THR A 92 -19.82 13.90 2.04
N PHE A 93 -19.24 13.41 0.95
CA PHE A 93 -17.85 13.62 0.61
C PHE A 93 -17.72 14.81 -0.32
N MET A 94 -16.98 15.80 0.14
CA MET A 94 -16.61 16.97 -0.65
C MET A 94 -15.13 16.88 -0.97
N GLY A 95 -14.76 16.95 -2.25
CA GLY A 95 -13.37 16.85 -2.65
C GLY A 95 -13.12 17.32 -4.07
N LEU A 96 -11.85 17.60 -4.37
CA LEU A 96 -11.41 18.04 -5.70
C LEU A 96 -11.55 16.90 -6.70
N ASN A 97 -12.36 17.08 -7.74
CA ASN A 97 -12.58 16.06 -8.77
C ASN A 97 -11.54 16.12 -9.90
N ASN A 98 -10.26 16.08 -9.52
CA ASN A 98 -9.16 16.14 -10.47
C ASN A 98 -9.23 14.94 -11.42
N GLN A 99 -9.18 15.22 -12.73
CA GLN A 99 -9.22 14.20 -13.78
C GLN A 99 -10.47 13.29 -13.71
N ASN A 100 -11.56 13.79 -13.13
CA ASN A 100 -12.82 13.06 -12.99
C ASN A 100 -12.74 11.78 -12.13
N LEU A 101 -11.74 11.68 -11.23
CA LEU A 101 -11.51 10.48 -10.39
C LEU A 101 -12.63 10.22 -9.37
N HIS A 102 -13.35 11.24 -8.90
CA HIS A 102 -14.53 11.00 -8.06
C HIS A 102 -15.56 10.15 -8.79
N ASN A 103 -15.79 10.47 -10.06
CA ASN A 103 -16.81 9.83 -10.87
C ASN A 103 -16.35 8.46 -11.36
N PHE A 104 -15.11 8.34 -11.83
CA PHE A 104 -14.64 7.10 -12.44
C PHE A 104 -14.04 6.09 -11.46
N LEU A 105 -13.44 6.53 -10.35
CA LEU A 105 -12.72 5.64 -9.43
C LEU A 105 -13.48 5.48 -8.11
N PHE A 106 -13.61 6.56 -7.34
CA PHE A 106 -14.00 6.46 -5.94
C PHE A 106 -15.45 6.00 -5.75
N ARG A 107 -16.37 6.50 -6.57
CA ARG A 107 -17.78 6.08 -6.56
C ARG A 107 -17.93 4.59 -6.84
N GLY A 108 -17.31 4.08 -7.92
CA GLY A 108 -17.33 2.66 -8.25
C GLY A 108 -16.67 1.80 -7.17
N PHE A 109 -15.51 2.24 -6.67
CA PHE A 109 -14.76 1.51 -5.64
C PHE A 109 -15.51 1.38 -4.31
N LEU A 110 -16.28 2.39 -3.90
CA LEU A 110 -17.00 2.40 -2.62
C LEU A 110 -18.40 1.78 -2.67
N LYS A 111 -18.92 1.44 -3.85
CA LYS A 111 -20.24 0.80 -3.99
C LYS A 111 -20.41 -0.47 -3.14
N PRO A 112 -19.44 -1.41 -3.09
CA PRO A 112 -19.54 -2.59 -2.23
C PRO A 112 -19.59 -2.25 -0.74
N TRP A 113 -18.92 -1.16 -0.33
CA TRP A 113 -18.95 -0.68 1.05
C TRP A 113 -20.32 -0.11 1.41
N GLU A 114 -20.91 0.73 0.55
CA GLU A 114 -22.28 1.24 0.73
C GLU A 114 -23.27 0.08 0.84
N ALA A 115 -23.17 -0.90 -0.06
CA ALA A 115 -24.04 -2.07 -0.09
C ALA A 115 -23.91 -2.91 1.19
N TYR A 116 -22.69 -3.17 1.64
CA TYR A 116 -22.45 -3.99 2.83
C TYR A 116 -22.86 -3.28 4.13
N THR A 117 -22.53 -2.00 4.27
CA THR A 117 -22.77 -1.27 5.53
C THR A 117 -24.16 -0.66 5.62
N GLY A 118 -24.87 -0.50 4.49
CA GLY A 118 -26.18 0.16 4.43
C GLY A 118 -26.13 1.68 4.51
N ALA A 119 -24.93 2.28 4.54
CA ALA A 119 -24.75 3.73 4.46
C ALA A 119 -24.99 4.24 3.03
N LYS A 120 -25.32 5.53 2.92
CA LYS A 120 -25.45 6.24 1.65
C LYS A 120 -24.37 7.31 1.54
N ILE A 121 -23.66 7.34 0.41
CA ILE A 121 -22.62 8.31 0.13
C ILE A 121 -23.13 9.33 -0.91
N ASN A 122 -23.13 10.60 -0.52
CA ASN A 122 -23.35 11.74 -1.41
C ASN A 122 -22.00 12.36 -1.78
N TRP A 123 -21.88 12.85 -3.01
CA TRP A 123 -20.63 13.42 -3.54
C TRP A 123 -20.83 14.86 -3.97
N ILE A 124 -19.94 15.72 -3.51
CA ILE A 124 -19.84 17.13 -3.93
C ILE A 124 -18.47 17.29 -4.58
N ASP A 125 -18.47 17.49 -5.90
CA ASP A 125 -17.26 17.70 -6.67
C ASP A 125 -16.86 19.18 -6.58
N LEU A 126 -15.65 19.42 -6.08
CA LEU A 126 -15.00 20.72 -6.10
C LEU A 126 -14.13 20.85 -7.35
N ALA A 127 -14.10 22.05 -7.93
CA ALA A 127 -13.33 22.40 -9.12
C ALA A 127 -11.83 22.50 -8.82
#